data_AF-A0A1B6BAH8-F1
#
_entry.id   AF-A0A1B6BAH8-F1
#
_cell.length_a   1.000
_cell.length_b   1.000
_cell.length_c   1.000
_cell.angle_alpha   90.00
_cell.angle_beta   90.00
_cell.angle_gamma   90.00
#
_symmetry.space_group_name_H-M   'P 1'
#
loop_
_entity.id
_entity.type
_entity.pdbx_description
1 polymer ?
#
loop_
_entity_poly.entity_id
_entity_poly.type
_entity_poly.pdbx_seq_one_letter_code
_entity_poly.pdbx_strand_id
1 'polypeptide(L)'
;MAIEMVPDWMVNLDDEDVSFLKNFIMASGSLKEIAKQYHVTYPTVRLRLDRLIQKIKISDDTANEPYIALIKRLAVNEKVDFATAKILITEYKKTIKENK
;
A
#
# COMPACT_ATOMS: atom_id res chain seq x y z
N MET A 1 5.72 19.44 -16.68
CA MET A 1 6.14 19.66 -15.27
C MET A 1 6.83 18.41 -14.81
N ALA A 2 8.07 18.52 -14.33
CA ALA A 2 8.73 17.42 -13.64
C ALA A 2 8.09 17.29 -12.26
N ILE A 3 8.09 16.07 -11.71
CA ILE A 3 7.73 15.86 -10.32
C ILE A 3 8.91 16.37 -9.48
N GLU A 4 8.79 17.59 -8.96
CA GLU A 4 9.84 18.22 -8.13
C GLU A 4 9.77 17.75 -6.66
N MET A 5 8.64 17.16 -6.25
CA MET A 5 8.42 16.61 -4.91
C MET A 5 7.84 15.20 -5.00
N VAL A 6 8.34 14.29 -4.16
CA VAL A 6 7.84 12.91 -4.09
C VAL A 6 6.37 12.91 -3.61
N PRO A 7 5.43 12.32 -4.35
CA PRO A 7 4.03 12.23 -3.94
C PRO A 7 3.84 11.45 -2.63
N ASP A 8 2.85 11.83 -1.82
CA ASP A 8 2.56 11.20 -0.52
C ASP A 8 2.34 9.69 -0.60
N TRP A 9 1.72 9.21 -1.69
CA TRP A 9 1.48 7.78 -1.90
C TRP A 9 2.77 6.96 -2.07
N MET A 10 3.87 7.61 -2.44
CA MET A 10 5.19 6.97 -2.60
C MET A 10 6.00 6.97 -1.29
N VAL A 11 5.61 7.73 -0.27
CA VAL A 11 6.40 7.91 0.97
C VAL A 11 6.60 6.60 1.73
N ASN A 12 5.67 5.65 1.61
CA ASN A 12 5.74 4.35 2.29
C ASN A 12 6.25 3.21 1.37
N LEU A 13 6.72 3.53 0.16
CA LEU A 13 7.32 2.54 -0.74
C LEU A 13 8.82 2.43 -0.45
N ASP A 14 9.31 1.20 -0.34
CA ASP A 14 10.74 0.92 -0.23
C ASP A 14 11.42 0.92 -1.62
N ASP A 15 12.76 0.88 -1.66
CA ASP A 15 13.53 0.89 -2.91
C ASP A 15 13.18 -0.29 -3.83
N GLU A 16 12.80 -1.41 -3.22
CA GLU A 16 12.38 -2.63 -3.90
C GLU A 16 11.00 -2.48 -4.55
N ASP A 17 10.06 -1.81 -3.90
CA ASP A 17 8.75 -1.45 -4.41
C ASP A 17 8.87 -0.48 -5.60
N VAL A 18 9.72 0.53 -5.47
CA VAL A 18 9.97 1.51 -6.55
C VAL A 18 10.62 0.84 -7.76
N SER A 19 11.61 -0.04 -7.52
CA SER A 19 12.27 -0.82 -8.56
C SER A 19 11.30 -1.78 -9.26
N PHE A 20 10.45 -2.46 -8.48
CA PHE A 20 9.40 -3.31 -9.02
C PHE A 20 8.42 -2.53 -9.89
N LEU A 21 7.95 -1.37 -9.41
CA LEU A 21 7.02 -0.52 -10.16
C LEU A 21 7.63 -0.05 -11.48
N LYS A 22 8.90 0.39 -11.46
CA LYS A 22 9.64 0.78 -12.67
C LYS A 22 9.68 -0.38 -13.67
N ASN A 23 10.10 -1.56 -13.24
CA ASN A 23 10.21 -2.72 -14.13
C ASN A 23 8.83 -3.16 -14.64
N PHE A 24 7.80 -3.14 -13.79
CA PHE A 24 6.43 -3.45 -14.16
C PHE A 24 5.90 -2.53 -15.27
N ILE A 25 6.18 -1.22 -15.18
CA ILE A 25 5.82 -0.25 -16.23
C ILE A 25 6.62 -0.52 -17.51
N MET A 26 7.92 -0.79 -17.40
CA MET A 26 8.76 -1.15 -18.56
C MET A 26 8.30 -2.45 -19.25
N ALA A 27 7.63 -3.35 -18.52
CA ALA A 27 6.99 -4.55 -19.04
C ALA A 27 5.52 -4.32 -19.47
N SER A 28 5.09 -3.06 -19.65
CA SER A 28 3.72 -2.69 -20.02
C SER A 28 2.65 -3.23 -19.07
N GLY A 29 2.99 -3.39 -17.79
CA GLY A 29 2.12 -3.96 -16.76
C GLY A 29 1.89 -5.48 -16.89
N SER A 30 2.68 -6.18 -17.71
CA SER A 30 2.55 -7.62 -17.90
C SER A 30 3.11 -8.40 -16.72
N LEU A 31 2.22 -8.94 -15.88
CA LEU A 31 2.58 -9.85 -14.80
C LEU A 31 3.33 -11.10 -15.30
N LYS A 32 2.99 -11.60 -16.49
CA LYS A 32 3.67 -12.76 -17.09
C LYS A 32 5.11 -12.43 -17.49
N GLU A 33 5.34 -11.24 -18.03
CA GLU A 33 6.67 -10.84 -18.47
C GLU A 33 7.59 -10.54 -17.29
N ILE A 34 7.06 -9.90 -16.26
CA ILE A 34 7.77 -9.70 -14.99
C ILE A 34 8.11 -11.02 -14.31
N ALA A 35 7.19 -11.99 -14.30
CA ALA A 35 7.47 -13.31 -13.75
C ALA A 35 8.68 -13.97 -14.41
N LYS A 36 8.82 -13.84 -15.74
CA LYS A 36 10.01 -14.32 -16.46
C LYS A 36 11.27 -13.55 -16.07
N GLN A 37 11.23 -12.21 -16.07
CA GLN A 37 12.39 -11.37 -15.73
C GLN A 37 12.92 -11.66 -14.32
N TYR A 38 12.02 -11.82 -13.34
CA TYR A 38 12.36 -12.09 -11.96
C TYR A 38 12.57 -13.58 -11.67
N HIS A 39 12.43 -14.47 -12.66
CA HIS A 39 12.59 -15.92 -12.51
C HIS A 39 11.70 -16.53 -11.40
N VAL A 40 10.46 -16.02 -11.30
CA VAL A 40 9.47 -16.45 -10.31
C VAL A 40 8.15 -16.80 -10.98
N THR A 41 7.22 -17.38 -10.22
CA THR A 41 5.91 -17.73 -10.77
C THR A 41 5.01 -16.51 -10.93
N TYR A 42 4.07 -16.58 -11.88
CA TYR A 42 3.03 -15.56 -12.05
C TYR A 42 2.27 -15.26 -10.74
N PRO A 43 1.81 -16.26 -9.96
CA PRO A 43 1.22 -16.02 -8.64
C PRO A 43 2.11 -15.22 -7.68
N THR A 44 3.43 -15.46 -7.69
CA THR A 44 4.39 -14.73 -6.84
C THR A 44 4.42 -13.24 -7.19
N VAL A 45 4.50 -12.90 -8.48
CA VAL A 45 4.48 -11.51 -8.95
C VAL A 45 3.14 -10.86 -8.64
N ARG A 46 2.04 -11.58 -8.85
CA ARG A 46 0.69 -11.10 -8.57
C ARG A 46 0.55 -10.69 -7.10
N LEU A 47 1.00 -11.55 -6.18
CA LEU A 47 0.98 -11.26 -4.75
C LEU A 47 1.80 -10.01 -4.40
N ARG A 48 2.97 -9.84 -5.03
CA ARG A 48 3.81 -8.64 -4.86
C ARG A 48 3.10 -7.38 -5.34
N LEU A 49 2.47 -7.42 -6.52
CA LEU A 49 1.69 -6.31 -7.05
C LEU A 49 0.49 -5.98 -6.14
N ASP A 50 -0.24 -6.98 -5.66
CA ASP A 50 -1.40 -6.76 -4.78
C ASP A 50 -0.98 -6.09 -3.45
N ARG A 51 0.18 -6.46 -2.90
CA ARG A 51 0.78 -5.80 -1.71
C ARG A 51 1.15 -4.35 -1.99
N LEU A 52 1.78 -4.06 -3.14
CA LEU A 52 2.13 -2.70 -3.54
C LEU A 52 0.86 -1.84 -3.67
N ILE A 53 -0.19 -2.34 -4.33
CA ILE A 53 -1.49 -1.66 -4.44
C ILE A 53 -2.08 -1.39 -3.05
N GLN A 54 -1.99 -2.33 -2.12
CA GLN A 54 -2.46 -2.13 -0.74
C GLN A 54 -1.69 -1.01 -0.03
N LYS A 55 -0.36 -0.97 -0.13
CA LYS A 55 0.47 0.11 0.45
C LYS A 55 0.08 1.48 -0.09
N ILE A 56 -0.15 1.58 -1.40
CA ILE A 56 -0.59 2.82 -2.07
C ILE A 56 -1.97 3.25 -1.55
N LYS A 57 -2.95 2.35 -1.55
CA LYS A 57 -4.30 2.65 -1.04
C LYS A 57 -4.32 3.09 0.42
N ILE A 58 -3.48 2.47 1.26
CA ILE A 58 -3.33 2.90 2.66
C ILE A 58 -2.84 4.35 2.70
N SER A 59 -1.82 4.68 1.91
CA SER A 59 -1.22 6.01 1.85
C SER A 59 -2.20 7.07 1.32
N ASP A 60 -2.99 6.76 0.29
CA ASP A 60 -4.04 7.66 -0.19
C ASP A 60 -5.15 7.87 0.86
N ASP A 61 -5.56 6.80 1.56
CA ASP A 61 -6.53 6.92 2.66
C ASP A 61 -5.97 7.75 3.85
N THR A 62 -4.64 7.73 4.08
CA THR A 62 -4.04 8.47 5.20
C THR A 62 -4.13 9.99 5.06
N ALA A 63 -4.35 10.51 3.86
CA ALA A 63 -4.54 11.94 3.62
C ALA A 63 -5.88 12.49 4.18
N ASN A 64 -6.88 11.63 4.43
CA ASN A 64 -8.20 12.06 4.91
C ASN A 64 -8.51 11.70 6.37
N GLU A 65 -7.81 10.74 6.99
CA GLU A 65 -8.11 10.28 8.37
C GLU A 65 -6.81 9.93 9.15
N PRO A 66 -6.15 10.92 9.82
CA PRO A 66 -4.84 10.76 10.46
C PRO A 66 -4.76 9.69 11.56
N TYR A 67 -5.87 9.43 12.24
CA TYR A 67 -5.92 8.40 13.28
C TYR A 67 -5.98 6.98 12.69
N ILE A 68 -6.74 6.81 11.60
CA ILE A 68 -6.85 5.54 10.88
C ILE A 68 -5.52 5.22 10.18
N ALA A 69 -4.84 6.24 9.69
CA ALA A 69 -3.49 6.16 9.15
C ALA A 69 -2.49 5.51 10.11
N LEU A 70 -2.47 6.00 11.36
CA LEU A 70 -1.60 5.48 12.40
C LEU A 70 -1.86 3.99 12.67
N ILE A 71 -3.13 3.61 12.83
CA ILE A 71 -3.52 2.22 13.10
C ILE A 71 -3.12 1.29 11.94
N LYS A 72 -3.34 1.71 10.69
CA LYS A 72 -2.92 0.94 9.50
C LYS A 72 -1.41 0.74 9.47
N ARG A 73 -0.61 1.78 9.76
CA ARG A 73 0.86 1.67 9.82
C ARG A 73 1.32 0.73 10.93
N LEU A 74 0.69 0.77 12.10
CA LEU A 74 0.99 -0.16 13.20
C LEU A 74 0.72 -1.62 12.82
N ALA A 75 -0.35 -1.88 12.07
CA ALA A 75 -0.67 -3.23 11.58
C ALA A 75 0.34 -3.75 10.54
N VAL A 76 0.76 -2.89 9.61
CA VAL A 76 1.78 -3.23 8.61
C VAL A 76 3.14 -3.53 9.24
N ASN A 77 3.49 -2.80 10.30
CA ASN A 77 4.75 -2.98 11.03
C ASN A 77 4.68 -4.06 12.13
N GLU A 78 3.64 -4.92 12.10
CA GLU A 78 3.43 -6.02 13.05
C GLU A 78 3.39 -5.60 14.53
N LYS A 79 3.12 -4.32 14.81
CA LYS A 79 2.97 -3.79 16.18
C LYS A 79 1.58 -4.05 16.75
N VAL A 80 0.60 -4.27 15.88
CA VAL A 80 -0.79 -4.60 16.21
C VAL A 80 -1.24 -5.66 15.21
N ASP A 81 -1.99 -6.67 15.65
CA ASP A 81 -2.53 -7.66 14.73
C ASP A 81 -3.65 -7.07 13.85
N PHE A 82 -3.86 -7.68 12.68
CA PHE A 82 -4.82 -7.18 11.70
C PHE A 82 -6.27 -7.16 12.23
N ALA A 83 -6.66 -8.11 13.10
CA ALA A 83 -8.01 -8.18 13.63
C ALA A 83 -8.26 -7.02 14.62
N THR A 84 -7.29 -6.74 15.50
CA THR A 84 -7.33 -5.61 16.44
C THR A 84 -7.33 -4.27 15.70
N ALA A 85 -6.50 -4.11 14.67
CA ALA A 85 -6.50 -2.90 13.85
C ALA A 85 -7.87 -2.62 13.22
N LYS A 86 -8.57 -3.67 12.75
CA LYS A 86 -9.91 -3.57 12.17
C LYS A 86 -10.96 -3.13 13.20
N ILE A 87 -10.88 -3.63 14.44
CA ILE A 87 -11.79 -3.22 15.53
C ILE A 87 -11.60 -1.72 15.82
N LEU A 88 -10.35 -1.27 16.01
CA LEU A 88 -10.04 0.13 16.33
C LEU A 88 -10.53 1.11 15.25
N ILE A 89 -10.29 0.78 13.97
CA ILE A 89 -10.77 1.61 12.84
C ILE A 89 -12.30 1.65 12.79
N THR A 90 -12.96 0.52 13.03
CA THR A 90 -14.43 0.43 12.98
C THR A 90 -15.07 1.30 14.05
N GLU A 91 -14.54 1.25 15.27
CA GLU A 91 -15.11 2.01 16.38
C GLU A 91 -14.90 3.51 16.22
N TYR A 92 -13.71 3.92 15.77
CA TYR A 92 -13.44 5.33 15.45
C TYR A 92 -14.35 5.88 14.34
N LYS A 93 -14.69 5.08 13.33
CA LYS A 93 -15.63 5.51 12.27
C LYS A 93 -17.06 5.66 12.79
N LYS A 94 -17.48 4.90 13.79
CA LYS A 94 -18.79 5.07 14.44
C LYS A 94 -18.84 6.36 15.24
N THR A 95 -17.82 6.65 16.03
CA THR A 95 -17.79 7.88 16.85
C THR A 95 -17.77 9.15 16.00
N ILE A 96 -17.13 9.13 14.82
CA ILE A 96 -17.20 10.26 13.87
C ILE A 96 -18.60 10.40 13.25
N LYS A 97 -19.32 9.30 13.01
CA LYS A 97 -20.70 9.33 12.48
C LYS A 97 -21.72 9.79 13.51
N GLU A 98 -21.53 9.45 14.78
CA GLU A 98 -22.44 9.86 15.88
C GLU A 98 -22.26 11.34 16.27
N ASN A 99 -21.09 11.92 16.02
CA ASN A 99 -20.80 13.34 16.27
C ASN A 99 -21.08 14.26 15.06
N LYS A 100 -21.75 13.76 14.01
CA LYS A 100 -22.16 14.51 12.81
C LYS A 100 -23.67 14.64 12.75
#